data_AF-A0A2V9LTK3-F1
#
_entry.id   AF-A0A2V9LTK3-F1
#
_cell.length_a   1.000
_cell.length_b   1.000
_cell.length_c   1.000
_cell.angle_alpha   90.00
_cell.angle_beta   90.00
_cell.angle_gamma   90.00
#
_symmetry.space_group_name_H-M   'P 1'
#
loop_
_entity.id
_entity.type
_entity.pdbx_description
1 polymer ?
#
loop_
_entity_poly.entity_id
_entity_poly.type
_entity_poly.pdbx_seq_one_letter_code
_entity_poly.pdbx_strand_id
1 'polypeptide(L)'
;MIFHMKRTTLVLDERQFAKLKQLAAVERRTLSSVTEELLRLGLAARRRRRRGKLTPLPTWNMGRAKVDVSDRDALYKVMEGR
;
A
#
# COMPACT_ATOMS: atom_id res chain seq x y z
N MET A 1 -20.07 -12.76 5.06
CA MET A 1 -19.79 -11.40 5.59
C MET A 1 -20.86 -10.45 5.09
N ILE A 2 -21.79 -10.05 5.94
CA ILE A 2 -22.82 -9.05 5.60
C ILE A 2 -22.16 -7.68 5.79
N PHE A 3 -21.50 -7.19 4.75
CA PHE A 3 -20.98 -5.83 4.74
C PHE A 3 -22.18 -4.88 4.78
N HIS A 4 -22.32 -4.10 5.85
CA HIS A 4 -23.32 -3.03 5.92
C HIS A 4 -22.95 -1.95 4.90
N MET A 5 -23.41 -2.13 3.66
CA MET A 5 -23.24 -1.11 2.63
C MET A 5 -24.03 0.14 3.02
N LYS A 6 -23.35 1.28 3.07
CA LYS A 6 -23.98 2.57 3.33
C LYS A 6 -24.46 3.14 2.00
N ARG A 7 -25.71 3.62 1.97
CA ARG A 7 -26.26 4.35 0.83
C ARG A 7 -26.07 5.84 1.10
N THR A 8 -25.38 6.51 0.21
CA THR A 8 -25.07 7.94 0.32
C THR A 8 -25.40 8.63 -0.99
N THR A 9 -26.07 9.77 -0.89
CA THR A 9 -26.32 10.64 -2.04
C THR A 9 -25.14 11.58 -2.19
N LEU A 10 -24.51 11.60 -3.36
CA LEU A 10 -23.36 12.45 -3.67
C LEU A 10 -23.75 13.39 -4.82
N VAL A 11 -23.31 14.63 -4.74
CA VAL A 11 -23.38 15.56 -5.88
C VAL A 11 -22.22 15.22 -6.81
N LEU A 12 -22.54 14.89 -8.06
CA LEU A 12 -21.57 14.51 -9.09
C LEU A 12 -21.67 15.47 -10.27
N ASP A 13 -20.53 15.86 -10.84
CA ASP A 13 -20.48 16.55 -12.11
C ASP A 13 -21.14 15.71 -13.21
N GLU A 14 -21.94 16.34 -14.07
CA GLU A 14 -22.74 15.65 -15.09
C GLU A 14 -21.87 14.83 -16.05
N ARG A 15 -20.71 15.37 -16.45
CA ARG A 15 -19.79 14.67 -17.35
C ARG A 15 -19.17 13.46 -16.67
N GLN A 16 -18.85 13.56 -15.37
CA GLN A 16 -18.34 12.42 -14.60
C GLN A 16 -19.42 11.33 -14.45
N PHE A 17 -20.66 11.73 -14.18
CA PHE A 17 -21.77 10.79 -14.08
C PHE A 17 -22.04 10.06 -15.40
N ALA A 18 -21.99 10.77 -16.54
CA ALA A 18 -22.11 10.18 -17.86
C ALA A 18 -21.01 9.14 -18.14
N LYS A 19 -19.75 9.45 -17.80
CA LYS A 19 -18.62 8.51 -17.92
C LYS A 19 -18.80 7.27 -17.05
N LEU A 20 -19.26 7.43 -15.80
CA LEU A 20 -19.54 6.30 -14.92
C LEU A 20 -20.62 5.39 -15.49
N LYS A 21 -21.70 5.94 -16.07
CA LYS A 21 -22.73 5.15 -16.74
C LYS A 21 -22.20 4.39 -17.94
N GLN A 22 -21.40 5.06 -18.78
CA GLN A 22 -20.79 4.42 -19.95
C GLN A 22 -19.89 3.26 -19.53
N LEU A 23 -19.04 3.47 -18.51
CA LEU A 23 -18.15 2.44 -17.99
C LEU A 23 -18.94 1.24 -17.44
N ALA A 24 -19.99 1.50 -16.66
CA ALA A 24 -20.86 0.45 -16.14
C ALA A 24 -21.55 -0.36 -17.26
N ALA A 25 -21.98 0.30 -18.33
CA ALA A 25 -22.59 -0.36 -19.48
C ALA A 25 -21.58 -1.23 -20.24
N VAL A 26 -20.37 -0.71 -20.50
CA VAL A 26 -19.30 -1.44 -21.19
C VAL A 26 -18.87 -2.67 -20.40
N GLU A 27 -18.71 -2.55 -19.09
CA GLU A 27 -18.30 -3.65 -18.21
C GLU A 27 -19.44 -4.59 -17.82
N ARG A 28 -20.69 -4.29 -18.20
CA ARG A 28 -21.91 -5.02 -17.79
C ARG A 28 -22.04 -5.14 -16.27
N ARG A 29 -21.71 -4.07 -15.56
CA ARG A 29 -21.73 -4.00 -14.09
C ARG A 29 -22.71 -2.94 -13.60
N THR A 30 -23.11 -3.03 -12.34
CA THR A 30 -23.95 -2.00 -11.73
C THR A 30 -23.16 -0.72 -11.49
N LEU A 31 -23.83 0.43 -11.60
CA LEU A 31 -23.22 1.74 -11.33
C LEU A 31 -22.62 1.82 -9.93
N SER A 32 -23.30 1.24 -8.94
CA SER A 32 -22.81 1.17 -7.55
C SER A 32 -21.51 0.36 -7.43
N SER A 33 -21.39 -0.77 -8.16
CA SER A 33 -20.18 -1.61 -8.13
C SER A 33 -18.98 -0.89 -8.72
N VAL A 34 -19.16 -0.25 -9.88
CA VAL A 34 -18.11 0.54 -10.55
C VAL A 34 -17.72 1.74 -9.70
N THR A 35 -18.70 2.43 -9.11
CA THR A 35 -18.45 3.60 -8.26
C THR A 35 -17.66 3.21 -7.00
N GLU A 36 -18.03 2.11 -6.32
CA GLU A 36 -17.32 1.61 -5.14
C GLU A 36 -15.86 1.24 -5.48
N GLU A 37 -15.62 0.57 -6.60
CA GLU A 37 -14.28 0.23 -7.05
C GLU A 37 -13.42 1.49 -7.29
N LEU A 38 -13.94 2.45 -8.04
CA LEU A 38 -13.22 3.70 -8.34
C LEU A 38 -12.98 4.53 -7.08
N LEU A 39 -13.93 4.58 -6.15
CA LEU A 39 -13.75 5.23 -4.85
C LEU A 39 -12.63 4.56 -4.04
N ARG A 40 -12.60 3.23 -4.00
CA ARG A 40 -11.55 2.47 -3.32
C ARG A 40 -10.17 2.75 -3.91
N LEU A 41 -10.06 2.72 -5.24
CA LEU A 41 -8.81 3.01 -5.95
C LEU A 41 -8.36 4.45 -5.72
N GLY A 42 -9.28 5.42 -5.80
CA GLY A 42 -9.00 6.83 -5.56
C GLY A 42 -8.50 7.11 -4.14
N LEU A 43 -9.14 6.52 -3.13
CA LEU A 43 -8.73 6.64 -1.73
C LEU A 43 -7.37 5.99 -1.48
N ALA A 44 -7.10 4.82 -2.06
CA ALA A 44 -5.81 4.15 -1.97
C ALA A 44 -4.68 4.97 -2.64
N ALA A 45 -4.93 5.51 -3.83
CA ALA A 45 -4.00 6.38 -4.54
C ALA A 45 -3.68 7.65 -3.76
N ARG A 46 -4.70 8.29 -3.15
CA ARG A 46 -4.50 9.45 -2.28
C ARG A 46 -3.66 9.12 -1.05
N ARG A 47 -3.89 7.96 -0.42
CA ARG A 47 -3.08 7.48 0.72
C ARG A 47 -1.62 7.25 0.31
N ARG A 48 -1.38 6.65 -0.86
CA ARG A 48 -0.03 6.44 -1.40
C ARG A 48 0.69 7.76 -1.67
N ARG A 49 0.02 8.74 -2.27
CA ARG A 49 0.61 10.08 -2.49
C ARG A 49 0.97 10.79 -1.18
N ARG A 50 0.19 10.57 -0.12
CA ARG A 50 0.43 11.17 1.21
C ARG A 50 1.54 10.48 2.00
N ARG A 51 1.80 9.19 1.75
CA ARG A 51 3.01 8.54 2.24
C ARG A 51 4.17 9.17 1.48
N GLY A 52 4.78 10.21 2.07
CA GLY A 52 6.05 10.75 1.60
C GLY A 52 7.07 9.62 1.45
N LYS A 53 8.10 9.83 0.63
CA LYS A 53 9.22 8.88 0.54
C LYS A 53 9.71 8.65 1.97
N LEU A 54 9.62 7.41 2.45
CA LEU A 54 10.25 7.03 3.70
C LEU A 54 11.74 7.36 3.55
N THR A 55 12.32 7.99 4.55
CA THR A 55 13.77 8.15 4.57
C THR A 55 14.39 6.76 4.48
N PRO A 56 15.44 6.58 3.66
CA PRO A 56 16.15 5.31 3.65
C PRO A 56 16.57 4.96 5.07
N LEU A 57 16.51 3.67 5.42
CA LEU A 57 17.05 3.23 6.70
C LEU A 57 18.53 3.62 6.76
N PRO A 58 19.03 4.04 7.93
CA PRO A 58 20.44 4.30 8.09
C PRO A 58 21.24 3.06 7.67
N THR A 59 22.30 3.29 6.89
CA THR A 59 23.25 2.28 6.48
C THR A 59 24.57 2.52 7.19
N TRP A 60 25.12 1.49 7.82
CA TRP A 60 26.42 1.55 8.47
C TRP A 60 27.45 0.73 7.69
N ASN A 61 28.61 1.32 7.42
CA ASN A 61 29.75 0.57 6.88
C ASN A 61 30.46 -0.15 8.04
N MET A 62 30.02 -1.37 8.32
CA MET A 62 30.57 -2.20 9.42
C MET A 62 31.89 -2.89 9.05
N GLY A 63 32.44 -2.64 7.86
CA GLY A 63 33.66 -3.28 7.37
C GLY A 63 33.46 -4.77 7.06
N ARG A 64 34.57 -5.52 7.03
CA ARG A 64 34.55 -6.97 6.83
C ARG A 64 34.26 -7.69 8.14
N ALA A 65 33.56 -8.82 8.06
CA ALA A 65 33.38 -9.71 9.20
C ALA A 65 34.75 -10.14 9.74
N LYS A 66 34.95 -10.01 11.06
CA LYS A 66 36.19 -10.39 11.74
C LYS A 66 36.32 -11.90 11.92
N VAL A 67 35.19 -12.59 11.93
CA VAL A 67 35.04 -14.04 12.12
C VAL A 67 33.91 -14.52 11.22
N ASP A 68 33.93 -15.81 10.89
CA ASP A 68 32.77 -16.45 10.28
C ASP A 68 31.61 -16.45 11.28
N VAL A 69 30.48 -15.86 10.90
CA VAL A 69 29.28 -15.76 11.74
C VAL A 69 28.58 -17.12 11.88
N SER A 70 28.86 -18.06 10.97
CA SER A 70 28.39 -19.44 11.06
C SER A 70 29.17 -20.27 12.09
N ASP A 71 30.38 -19.85 12.45
CA ASP A 71 31.16 -20.44 13.54
C ASP A 71 30.78 -19.78 14.86
N ARG A 72 29.93 -20.47 15.62
CA ARG A 72 29.41 -20.01 16.89
C ARG A 72 30.53 -19.72 17.88
N ASP A 73 31.50 -20.62 18.01
CA ASP A 73 32.56 -20.52 19.02
C ASP A 73 33.53 -19.37 18.69
N ALA A 74 33.89 -19.22 17.41
CA ALA A 74 34.70 -18.09 16.95
C ALA A 74 34.00 -16.75 17.17
N LEU A 75 32.68 -16.70 16.96
CA LEU A 75 31.86 -15.51 17.22
C LEU A 75 31.81 -15.14 18.71
N TYR A 76 31.47 -16.10 19.58
CA TYR A 76 31.40 -15.84 21.03
C TYR A 76 32.74 -15.44 21.60
N LYS A 77 33.85 -16.05 21.16
CA LYS A 77 35.20 -15.67 21.62
C LYS A 77 35.55 -14.20 21.31
N VAL A 78 35.11 -13.66 20.18
CA VAL A 78 35.34 -12.26 19.80
C VAL A 78 34.35 -11.31 20.50
N MET A 79 33.13 -11.78 20.79
CA MET A 79 32.11 -10.99 21.49
C MET A 79 32.34 -10.91 23.01
N GLU A 80 32.79 -12.00 23.63
CA GLU A 80 33.02 -12.12 25.08
C GLU A 80 34.49 -11.86 25.47
N GLY A 81 35.36 -11.55 24.50
CA GLY A 81 36.77 -11.26 24.70
C GLY A 81 37.04 -9.90 25.35
N ARG A 82 36.45 -9.64 26.52
CA ARG A 82 36.86 -8.60 27.45
C ARG A 82 36.77 -9.08 28.90
#